data_AF-A0AAW4BZ53-F1
#
_entry.id   AF-A0AAW4BZ53-F1
#
_cell.length_a   1.000
_cell.length_b   1.000
_cell.length_c   1.000
_cell.angle_alpha   90.00
_cell.angle_beta   90.00
_cell.angle_gamma   90.00
#
_symmetry.space_group_name_H-M   'P 1'
#
loop_
_entity.id
_entity.type
_entity.pdbx_description
1 polymer ?
#
loop_
_entity_poly.entity_id
_entity_poly.type
_entity_poly.pdbx_seq_one_letter_code
_entity_poly.pdbx_strand_id
1 'polypeptide(L)' 'MKRAEYEDLEGYAMAVLIGLLSQGGTDHSVAPAKAFDIAEAFQQEKLKRIGEKPPFDS' A
#
# COMPACT_ATOMS: atom_id res chain seq x y z
N MET A 1 4.23 0.87 -13.96
CA MET A 1 3.86 1.72 -12.81
C MET A 1 4.16 3.17 -13.17
N LYS A 2 3.17 4.04 -13.17
CA LYS A 2 3.34 5.50 -13.28
C LYS A 2 3.83 6.05 -11.94
N ARG A 3 4.45 7.24 -11.92
CA ARG A 3 4.94 7.87 -10.67
C ARG A 3 3.86 7.98 -9.59
N ALA A 4 2.64 8.35 -9.97
CA ALA A 4 1.52 8.42 -9.04
C ALA A 4 1.13 7.06 -8.44
N GLU A 5 1.25 5.97 -9.21
CA GLU A 5 0.97 4.61 -8.73
C GLU A 5 2.05 4.12 -7.76
N TYR A 6 3.29 4.58 -7.94
CA TYR A 6 4.41 4.33 -7.05
C TYR A 6 4.23 5.06 -5.71
N GLU A 7 3.91 6.36 -5.76
CA GLU A 7 3.67 7.19 -4.56
C GLU A 7 2.45 6.69 -3.76
N ASP A 8 1.37 6.28 -4.43
CA ASP A 8 0.20 5.65 -3.79
C ASP A 8 0.60 4.33 -3.09
N LEU A 9 1.40 3.48 -3.74
CA LEU A 9 1.82 2.19 -3.19
C LEU A 9 2.74 2.36 -1.97
N GLU A 10 3.69 3.28 -2.02
CA GLU A 10 4.53 3.63 -0.86
C GLU A 10 3.68 4.11 0.33
N GLY A 11 2.67 4.95 0.07
CA GLY A 11 1.74 5.42 1.08
C GLY A 11 0.98 4.28 1.76
N TYR A 12 0.47 3.32 0.98
CA TYR A 12 -0.21 2.13 1.52
C TYR A 12 0.75 1.22 2.30
N ALA A 13 1.94 0.97 1.77
CA ALA A 13 2.95 0.14 2.44
C ALA A 13 3.35 0.75 3.78
N MET A 14 3.51 2.07 3.86
CA MET A 14 3.82 2.75 5.12
C MET A 14 2.69 2.60 6.15
N ALA A 15 1.43 2.75 5.73
CA ALA A 15 0.28 2.56 6.62
C ALA A 15 0.20 1.12 7.17
N VAL A 16 0.44 0.12 6.32
CA VAL A 16 0.49 -1.29 6.74
C VAL A 16 1.65 -1.54 7.69
N LEU A 17 2.84 -1.01 7.38
CA LEU A 17 4.03 -1.17 8.23
C LEU A 17 3.77 -0.64 9.64
N ILE A 18 3.18 0.55 9.76
CA ILE A 18 2.78 1.12 11.05
C ILE A 18 1.82 0.18 11.78
N GLY A 19 0.82 -0.39 11.09
CA GLY A 19 -0.11 -1.36 11.67
C GLY A 19 0.59 -2.62 12.18
N LEU A 20 1.46 -3.22 11.36
CA LEU A 20 2.23 -4.44 11.70
C LEU A 20 3.12 -4.22 12.93
N LEU A 21 3.80 -3.06 13.01
CA LEU A 21 4.66 -2.72 14.13
C LEU A 21 3.84 -2.39 15.39
N SER A 22 2.71 -1.70 15.24
CA SER A 22 1.84 -1.31 16.36
C SER A 22 1.12 -2.49 17.00
N GLN A 23 0.75 -3.50 16.21
CA GLN A 23 0.13 -4.74 16.71
C GLN A 23 1.12 -5.57 17.56
N GLY A 24 2.42 -5.45 17.29
CA GLY A 24 3.44 -6.32 17.85
C GLY A 24 3.42 -7.74 17.26
N GLY A 25 4.46 -8.52 17.55
CA GLY A 25 4.56 -9.92 17.11
C GLY A 25 5.04 -10.13 15.66
N THR A 26 5.22 -9.06 14.89
CA THR A 26 5.93 -9.12 13.60
C THR A 26 7.40 -8.76 13.80
N ASP A 27 8.30 -9.59 13.29
CA ASP A 27 9.74 -9.28 13.27
C ASP A 27 9.99 -8.03 12.40
N HIS A 28 10.75 -7.08 12.96
CA HIS A 28 11.06 -5.79 12.33
C HIS A 28 11.83 -5.96 11.02
N SER A 29 12.62 -7.02 10.88
CA SER A 29 13.39 -7.31 9.66
C SER A 29 12.51 -7.74 8.48
N VAL A 30 11.36 -8.35 8.74
CA VAL A 30 10.42 -8.84 7.71
C VAL A 30 9.18 -7.95 7.54
N ALA A 31 8.93 -7.05 8.49
CA ALA A 31 7.77 -6.16 8.45
C ALA A 31 7.69 -5.30 7.17
N PRO A 32 8.79 -4.74 6.63
CA PRO A 32 8.73 -3.97 5.38
C PRO A 32 8.28 -4.81 4.19
N ALA A 33 8.82 -6.02 4.02
CA ALA A 33 8.43 -6.89 2.91
C ALA A 33 6.94 -7.26 2.97
N LYS A 34 6.45 -7.66 4.15
CA LYS A 34 5.02 -7.95 4.37
C LYS A 34 4.14 -6.74 4.11
N ALA A 35 4.61 -5.54 4.45
CA ALA A 35 3.86 -4.31 4.23
C ALA A 35 3.68 -4.03 2.74
N PHE A 36 4.71 -4.24 1.92
CA PHE A 36 4.62 -4.14 0.47
C PHE A 36 3.67 -5.20 -0.12
N ASP A 37 3.79 -6.47 0.29
CA ASP A 37 2.90 -7.54 -0.21
C ASP A 37 1.41 -7.20 0.02
N ILE A 38 1.08 -6.69 1.22
CA ILE A 38 -0.29 -6.29 1.55
C ILE A 38 -0.71 -5.04 0.77
N ALA A 39 0.19 -4.06 0.61
CA ALA A 39 -0.09 -2.83 -0.13
C ALA A 39 -0.36 -3.12 -1.63
N GLU A 40 0.39 -4.03 -2.23
CA GLU A 40 0.15 -4.49 -3.60
C GLU A 40 -1.20 -5.19 -3.72
N ALA A 41 -1.52 -6.11 -2.79
CA ALA A 41 -2.81 -6.79 -2.76
C ALA A 41 -3.97 -5.79 -2.62
N PHE A 42 -3.80 -4.77 -1.77
CA PHE A 42 -4.78 -3.68 -1.62
C PHE A 42 -4.91 -2.85 -2.90
N GLN A 43 -3.80 -2.49 -3.56
CA GLN A 43 -3.83 -1.73 -4.81
C GLN A 43 -4.57 -2.51 -5.92
N GLN A 44 -4.35 -3.81 -6.03
CA GLN A 44 -5.06 -4.67 -6.99
C GLN A 44 -6.56 -4.73 -6.70
N GLU A 45 -6.95 -4.84 -5.43
CA GLU A 45 -8.35 -4.85 -5.04
C GLU A 45 -9.03 -3.48 -5.24
N LYS A 46 -8.30 -2.39 -4.95
CA LYS A 46 -8.74 -1.01 -5.22
C LYS A 46 -9.09 -0.85 -6.70
N LEU A 47 -8.18 -1.27 -7.60
CA LEU A 47 -8.39 -1.19 -9.03
C LEU A 47 -9.64 -1.97 -9.48
N LYS A 48 -9.87 -3.17 -8.93
CA LYS A 48 -11.06 -3.98 -9.26
C LYS A 48 -12.37 -3.34 -8.80
N ARG A 49 -12.38 -2.69 -7.64
CA ARG A 49 -13.62 -2.17 -7.02
C ARG A 49 -13.98 -0.75 -7.45
N ILE A 50 -13.00 0.13 -7.51
CA ILE A 50 -13.22 1.57 -7.73
C ILE A 50 -12.55 2.09 -9.00
N GLY A 51 -11.79 1.26 -9.72
CA GLY A 51 -11.13 1.65 -10.96
C GLY A 51 -9.88 2.49 -10.75
N GLU A 52 -9.47 3.19 -11.81
CA GLU A 52 -8.33 4.11 -11.77
C GLU A 52 -8.68 5.39 -11.02
N LYS A 53 -7.64 6.03 -10.44
CA LYS A 53 -7.78 7.33 -9.77
C LYS A 53 -8.25 8.35 -10.81
N PRO A 54 -9.36 9.08 -10.57
CA PRO A 54 -9.81 10.12 -11.47
C PRO A 54 -8.74 11.21 -11.63
N PRO A 55 -8.65 11.86 -12.81
CA PRO A 55 -7.85 13.07 -12.94
C PRO A 55 -8.38 14.15 -11.99
N PHE A 56 -7.52 15.11 -11.62
CA PHE A 56 -7.99 16.32 -10.95
C PHE A 56 -9.02 17.04 -11.82
N ASP A 57 -10.02 17.66 -11.21
CA ASP A 57 -10.97 18.52 -11.93
C ASP A 57 -10.18 19.55 -12.75
N SER A 58 -10.39 19.51 -14.06
CA SER A 58 -9.77 20.38 -15.06
C SER A 58 -10.45 21.74 -15.12
#